data_AF-A0A1F3KEJ6-F1
#
_entry.id   AF-A0A1F3KEJ6-F1
#
_cell.length_a   1.000
_cell.length_b   1.000
_cell.length_c   1.000
_cell.angle_alpha   90.00
_cell.angle_beta   90.00
_cell.angle_gamma   90.00
#
_symmetry.space_group_name_H-M   'P 1'
#
loop_
_entity.id
_entity.type
_entity.pdbx_description
1 polymer ?
#
loop_
_entity_poly.entity_id
_entity_poly.type
_entity_poly.pdbx_seq_one_letter_code
_entity_poly.pdbx_strand_id
1 'polypeptide(L)'
;MKRNYFFLLSFLFLISVLNAQNNETEIKVTLNGFEFELSNIQTAKNSEILKEGLLKSSATIKIGENEIKLRTGKTLAYTFENSQISYAYLDEDTKLKMGDQEFVFLGGSKISFATSYKGVLFIVSACLAQNATIKSGDVQIAAKALKSENDFDIIFNKNGEVTALFLEKEAKFKIGNKDFSFAPNSKLSVDNGSVRSGILAKTQLVNVNDLYKINVKGEKNFASTIEFDYSGRISMVYCTGLNTIKVGGQNISLKQDNYVSFDSATGKIKFAYLGMKSQLKVDGKMKTVDAGKQLEFDSNGNIIVAK
;
A
#
# COMPACT_ATOMS: atom_id res chain seq x y z
N MET A 1 76.04 6.07 20.56
CA MET A 1 76.23 4.99 19.57
C MET A 1 75.09 4.00 19.77
N LYS A 2 74.05 4.09 18.94
CA LYS A 2 73.81 3.33 17.69
C LYS A 2 73.42 1.85 17.94
N ARG A 3 72.31 1.46 17.30
CA ARG A 3 71.76 0.10 17.05
C ARG A 3 70.91 -0.49 18.19
N ASN A 4 69.68 -0.96 18.02
CA ASN A 4 68.95 -1.43 16.83
C ASN A 4 67.45 -1.12 16.92
N TYR A 5 66.95 -0.23 16.06
CA TYR A 5 65.54 -0.18 15.66
C TYR A 5 65.37 -1.18 14.49
N PHE A 6 65.18 -2.44 14.82
CA PHE A 6 64.85 -3.49 13.84
C PHE A 6 63.90 -4.52 14.47
N PHE A 7 62.86 -4.02 15.14
CA PHE A 7 61.64 -4.78 15.45
C PHE A 7 60.44 -3.84 15.27
N LEU A 8 60.47 -3.10 14.16
CA LEU A 8 59.29 -2.59 13.49
C LEU A 8 58.83 -3.70 12.51
N LEU A 9 57.52 -3.81 12.33
CA LEU A 9 56.79 -4.47 11.22
C LEU A 9 56.20 -5.89 11.35
N SER A 10 56.55 -6.74 12.31
CA SER A 10 55.93 -8.08 12.36
C SER A 10 54.77 -8.24 13.35
N PHE A 11 54.58 -7.30 14.28
CA PHE A 11 53.50 -7.40 15.29
C PHE A 11 52.29 -6.48 15.05
N LEU A 12 52.37 -5.58 14.05
CA LEU A 12 51.25 -4.72 13.65
C LEU A 12 50.47 -5.23 12.43
N PHE A 13 50.83 -6.41 11.91
CA PHE A 13 50.10 -7.09 10.83
C PHE A 13 49.24 -8.27 11.31
N LEU A 14 49.10 -8.46 12.63
CA LEU A 14 48.21 -9.48 13.21
C LEU A 14 46.88 -8.92 13.75
N ILE A 15 46.68 -7.59 13.70
CA ILE A 15 45.47 -6.95 14.28
C ILE A 15 44.67 -6.17 13.23
N SER A 16 45.18 -5.98 12.01
CA SER A 16 44.47 -5.31 10.91
C SER A 16 43.95 -6.25 9.81
N VAL A 17 44.13 -7.57 9.96
CA VAL A 17 43.53 -8.59 9.08
C VAL A 17 42.85 -9.71 9.89
N LEU A 18 42.29 -9.37 11.05
CA LEU A 18 40.95 -9.91 11.34
C LEU A 18 40.00 -9.10 10.47
N ASN A 19 39.98 -9.44 9.18
CA ASN A 19 38.74 -9.33 8.43
C ASN A 19 37.68 -9.90 9.36
N ALA A 20 36.65 -9.13 9.64
CA ALA A 20 35.35 -9.69 9.93
C ALA A 20 34.97 -10.56 8.72
N GLN A 21 35.55 -11.75 8.62
CA GLN A 21 34.79 -12.92 8.24
C GLN A 21 33.74 -13.02 9.35
N ASN A 22 32.68 -12.23 9.21
CA ASN A 22 31.38 -12.70 9.62
C ASN A 22 31.28 -14.04 8.93
N ASN A 23 31.56 -15.11 9.68
CA ASN A 23 31.20 -16.44 9.25
C ASN A 23 29.71 -16.31 8.91
N GLU A 24 29.41 -16.31 7.63
CA GLU A 24 28.06 -16.35 7.12
C GLU A 24 27.53 -17.71 7.56
N THR A 25 27.05 -17.82 8.79
CA THR A 25 26.52 -19.07 9.29
C THR A 25 25.28 -19.34 8.45
N GLU A 26 25.41 -20.28 7.54
CA GLU A 26 24.32 -20.77 6.72
C GLU A 26 23.37 -21.55 7.63
N ILE A 27 22.10 -21.16 7.60
CA ILE A 27 21.07 -21.79 8.41
C ILE A 27 20.02 -22.33 7.46
N LYS A 28 19.77 -23.64 7.58
CA LYS A 28 18.62 -24.26 6.95
C LYS A 28 17.38 -23.93 7.75
N VAL A 29 16.39 -23.33 7.10
CA VAL A 29 15.10 -22.97 7.69
C VAL A 29 13.98 -23.59 6.87
N THR A 30 12.91 -24.03 7.54
CA THR A 30 11.70 -24.50 6.87
C THR A 30 10.62 -23.44 7.03
N LEU A 31 10.18 -22.83 5.93
CA LEU A 31 9.17 -21.76 5.91
C LEU A 31 8.01 -22.18 5.02
N ASN A 32 6.78 -22.12 5.54
CA ASN A 32 5.58 -22.65 4.86
C ASN A 32 5.76 -24.07 4.30
N GLY A 33 6.60 -24.91 4.92
CA GLY A 33 6.91 -26.28 4.46
C GLY A 33 7.97 -26.37 3.36
N PHE A 34 8.56 -25.25 2.93
CA PHE A 34 9.68 -25.21 1.98
C PHE A 34 11.01 -25.04 2.72
N GLU A 35 12.03 -25.76 2.29
CA GLU A 35 13.37 -25.64 2.85
C GLU A 35 14.17 -24.54 2.13
N PHE A 36 14.83 -23.69 2.92
CA PHE A 36 15.70 -22.64 2.42
C PHE A 36 17.02 -22.66 3.17
N GLU A 37 18.08 -22.28 2.47
CA GLU A 37 19.39 -22.01 3.04
C GLU A 37 19.61 -20.50 3.04
N LEU A 38 19.70 -19.91 4.23
CA LEU A 38 19.82 -18.48 4.41
C LEU A 38 21.12 -18.13 5.12
N SER A 39 21.70 -16.98 4.78
CA SER A 39 22.76 -16.35 5.56
C SER A 39 22.41 -14.93 5.99
N ASN A 40 23.23 -14.35 6.86
CA ASN A 40 23.10 -12.96 7.32
C ASN A 40 21.71 -12.65 7.85
N ILE A 41 21.12 -13.59 8.59
CA ILE A 41 19.78 -13.46 9.13
C ILE A 41 19.77 -12.36 10.20
N GLN A 42 18.93 -11.35 9.99
CA GLN A 42 18.76 -10.23 10.90
C GLN A 42 17.29 -9.96 11.15
N THR A 43 16.98 -9.34 12.30
CA THR A 43 15.66 -8.75 12.52
C THR A 43 15.52 -7.49 11.66
N ALA A 44 14.40 -7.34 10.96
CA ALA A 44 14.14 -6.15 10.16
C ALA A 44 14.10 -4.90 11.05
N LYS A 45 14.66 -3.79 10.57
CA LYS A 45 14.91 -2.56 11.36
C LYS A 45 13.68 -2.01 12.13
N ASN A 46 12.47 -2.25 11.61
CA ASN A 46 11.22 -1.71 12.15
C ASN A 46 10.22 -2.80 12.55
N SER A 47 10.69 -4.01 12.89
CA SER A 47 9.83 -5.11 13.30
C SER A 47 10.52 -5.95 14.37
N GLU A 48 9.77 -6.47 15.34
CA GLU A 48 10.31 -7.42 16.32
C GLU A 48 10.22 -8.87 15.84
N ILE A 49 9.33 -9.14 14.89
CA ILE A 49 8.95 -10.50 14.46
C ILE A 49 9.38 -10.85 13.03
N LEU A 50 9.69 -9.84 12.20
CA LEU A 50 10.13 -10.04 10.81
C LEU A 50 11.65 -10.26 10.77
N LYS A 51 12.06 -11.36 10.16
CA LYS A 51 13.45 -11.71 9.87
C LYS A 51 13.72 -11.57 8.37
N GLU A 52 14.95 -11.20 8.04
CA GLU A 52 15.45 -11.07 6.68
C GLU A 52 16.77 -11.83 6.59
N GLY A 53 16.91 -12.70 5.60
CA GLY A 53 18.15 -13.43 5.31
C GLY A 53 18.42 -13.49 3.81
N LEU A 54 19.68 -13.61 3.41
CA LEU A 54 20.07 -13.78 2.02
C LEU A 54 19.88 -15.23 1.60
N LEU A 55 19.12 -15.47 0.53
CA LEU A 55 18.93 -16.80 -0.04
C LEU A 55 20.23 -17.31 -0.69
N LYS A 56 20.79 -18.42 -0.22
CA LYS A 56 22.10 -18.94 -0.67
C LYS A 56 22.03 -19.94 -1.82
N SER A 57 20.99 -20.76 -1.86
CA SER A 57 20.77 -21.75 -2.91
C SER A 57 19.50 -21.46 -3.70
N SER A 58 19.45 -21.93 -4.95
CA SER A 58 18.25 -21.80 -5.78
C SER A 58 17.09 -22.52 -5.11
N ALA A 59 15.97 -21.83 -4.93
CA ALA A 59 14.77 -22.40 -4.34
C ALA A 59 13.57 -22.18 -5.27
N THR A 60 12.69 -23.18 -5.34
CA THR A 60 11.41 -23.08 -6.04
C THR A 60 10.30 -23.33 -5.03
N ILE A 61 9.32 -22.43 -4.97
CA ILE A 61 8.13 -22.60 -4.15
C ILE A 61 6.92 -22.85 -5.04
N LYS A 62 5.98 -23.64 -4.53
CA LYS A 62 4.72 -23.95 -5.22
C LYS A 62 3.54 -23.30 -4.50
N ILE A 63 2.75 -22.52 -5.23
CA ILE A 63 1.56 -21.84 -4.69
C ILE A 63 0.38 -22.14 -5.61
N GLY A 64 -0.48 -23.07 -5.18
CA GLY A 64 -1.52 -23.61 -6.05
C GLY A 64 -0.91 -24.29 -7.28
N GLU A 65 -1.28 -23.82 -8.47
CA GLU A 65 -0.75 -24.30 -9.76
C GLU A 65 0.58 -23.64 -10.15
N ASN A 66 0.97 -22.57 -9.44
CA ASN A 66 2.13 -21.78 -9.78
C ASN A 66 3.42 -22.36 -9.20
N GLU A 67 4.47 -22.37 -10.02
CA GLU A 67 5.85 -22.63 -9.60
C GLU A 67 6.65 -21.33 -9.71
N ILE A 68 7.36 -20.97 -8.63
CA ILE A 68 8.04 -19.68 -8.50
C ILE A 68 9.49 -19.93 -8.13
N LYS A 69 10.39 -19.58 -9.05
CA LYS A 69 11.83 -19.64 -8.81
C LYS A 69 12.31 -18.38 -8.11
N LEU A 70 12.95 -18.56 -6.96
CA LEU A 70 13.45 -17.47 -6.13
C LEU A 70 14.91 -17.15 -6.45
N ARG A 71 15.24 -15.86 -6.47
CA ARG A 71 16.55 -15.36 -6.83
C ARG A 71 17.57 -15.55 -5.72
N THR A 72 18.61 -16.32 -6.01
CA THR A 72 19.77 -16.47 -5.12
C THR A 72 20.51 -15.14 -4.92
N GLY A 73 21.07 -14.93 -3.74
CA GLY A 73 21.77 -13.72 -3.33
C GLY A 73 20.85 -12.55 -2.98
N LYS A 74 19.53 -12.74 -3.02
CA LYS A 74 18.53 -11.72 -2.62
C LYS A 74 17.88 -12.06 -1.29
N THR A 75 17.33 -11.04 -0.66
CA THR A 75 16.66 -11.16 0.64
C THR A 75 15.38 -11.97 0.51
N LEU A 76 15.23 -12.97 1.39
CA LEU A 76 13.97 -13.62 1.73
C LEU A 76 13.59 -13.15 3.13
N ALA A 77 12.38 -12.62 3.27
CA ALA A 77 11.84 -12.19 4.55
C ALA A 77 10.73 -13.12 5.03
N TYR A 78 10.69 -13.35 6.34
CA TYR A 78 9.72 -14.26 6.96
C TYR A 78 9.43 -13.87 8.41
N THR A 79 8.28 -14.28 8.92
CA THR A 79 7.93 -14.11 10.34
C THR A 79 8.45 -15.30 11.15
N PHE A 80 9.16 -15.02 12.25
CA PHE A 80 9.79 -16.08 13.04
C PHE A 80 8.77 -16.94 13.80
N GLU A 81 7.73 -16.32 14.36
CA GLU A 81 6.73 -17.02 15.19
C GLU A 81 5.96 -18.10 14.44
N ASN A 82 5.63 -17.82 13.17
CA ASN A 82 4.77 -18.69 12.36
C ASN A 82 5.50 -19.32 11.17
N SER A 83 6.81 -19.04 11.01
CA SER A 83 7.62 -19.50 9.88
C SER A 83 6.97 -19.20 8.52
N GLN A 84 6.37 -18.00 8.39
CA GLN A 84 5.66 -17.60 7.18
C GLN A 84 6.51 -16.68 6.32
N ILE A 85 6.69 -17.04 5.05
CA ILE A 85 7.33 -16.21 4.03
C ILE A 85 6.48 -14.95 3.86
N SER A 86 7.13 -13.79 3.92
CA SER A 86 6.52 -12.47 3.74
C SER A 86 6.85 -11.89 2.36
N TYR A 87 8.11 -11.97 1.93
CA TYR A 87 8.49 -11.61 0.57
C TYR A 87 9.79 -12.31 0.14
N ALA A 88 10.00 -12.40 -1.16
CA ALA A 88 11.24 -12.84 -1.80
C ALA A 88 11.41 -12.10 -3.14
N TYR A 89 12.43 -12.47 -3.93
CA TYR A 89 12.67 -11.92 -5.25
C TYR A 89 12.57 -13.01 -6.31
N LEU A 90 11.95 -12.68 -7.45
CA LEU A 90 11.87 -13.58 -8.61
C LEU A 90 13.24 -13.71 -9.28
N ASP A 91 13.60 -14.91 -9.72
CA ASP A 91 14.86 -15.14 -10.45
C ASP A 91 14.80 -14.59 -11.89
N GLU A 92 13.66 -14.80 -12.56
CA GLU A 92 13.42 -14.46 -13.96
C GLU A 92 11.99 -13.96 -14.17
N ASP A 93 11.71 -13.42 -15.37
CA ASP A 93 10.34 -13.06 -15.74
C ASP A 93 9.46 -14.30 -15.65
N THR A 94 8.47 -14.27 -14.74
CA THR A 94 7.72 -15.48 -14.37
C THR A 94 6.25 -15.30 -14.72
N LYS A 95 5.72 -16.23 -15.54
CA LYS A 95 4.29 -16.30 -15.81
C LYS A 95 3.57 -17.03 -14.67
N LEU A 96 2.62 -16.36 -14.02
CA LEU A 96 1.82 -16.93 -12.94
C LEU A 96 0.32 -16.73 -13.23
N LYS A 97 -0.49 -17.72 -12.83
CA LYS A 97 -1.95 -17.67 -12.87
C LYS A 97 -2.51 -17.17 -11.54
N MET A 98 -3.26 -16.06 -11.57
CA MET A 98 -3.96 -15.50 -10.42
C MET A 98 -5.46 -15.47 -10.71
N GLY A 99 -6.22 -16.29 -9.98
CA GLY A 99 -7.62 -16.55 -10.32
C GLY A 99 -7.73 -17.09 -11.75
N ASP A 100 -8.53 -16.41 -12.57
CA ASP A 100 -8.79 -16.81 -13.97
C ASP A 100 -7.85 -16.13 -14.99
N GLN A 101 -6.80 -15.43 -14.54
CA GLN A 101 -5.93 -14.63 -15.40
C GLN A 101 -4.46 -15.02 -15.27
N GLU A 102 -3.71 -14.92 -16.36
CA GLU A 102 -2.26 -15.07 -16.38
C GLU A 102 -1.57 -13.70 -16.39
N PHE A 103 -0.48 -13.60 -15.63
CA PHE A 103 0.34 -12.40 -15.49
C PHE A 103 1.80 -12.78 -15.72
N VAL A 104 2.57 -11.88 -16.33
CA VAL A 104 4.03 -12.01 -16.38
C VAL A 104 4.62 -11.00 -15.42
N PHE A 105 5.27 -11.49 -14.36
CA PHE A 105 5.93 -10.67 -13.35
C PHE A 105 7.41 -10.52 -13.63
N LEU A 106 7.96 -9.37 -13.26
CA LEU A 106 9.32 -8.95 -13.59
C LEU A 106 10.36 -9.77 -12.82
N GLY A 107 11.30 -10.37 -13.55
CA GLY A 107 12.48 -11.03 -13.01
C GLY A 107 13.36 -10.06 -12.23
N GLY A 108 13.89 -10.53 -11.10
CA GLY A 108 14.65 -9.72 -10.17
C GLY A 108 13.83 -8.77 -9.32
N SER A 109 12.51 -8.71 -9.48
CA SER A 109 11.62 -7.88 -8.64
C SER A 109 11.10 -8.63 -7.42
N LYS A 110 10.66 -7.86 -6.43
CA LYS A 110 10.06 -8.37 -5.20
C LYS A 110 8.66 -8.93 -5.47
N ILE A 111 8.38 -10.07 -4.85
CA ILE A 111 7.05 -10.68 -4.75
C ILE A 111 6.70 -10.87 -3.28
N SER A 112 5.49 -10.50 -2.88
CA SER A 112 5.02 -10.62 -1.50
C SER A 112 3.99 -11.71 -1.33
N PHE A 113 3.98 -12.30 -0.13
CA PHE A 113 3.13 -13.41 0.22
C PHE A 113 2.44 -13.14 1.55
N ALA A 114 1.30 -13.81 1.74
CA ALA A 114 0.64 -13.93 3.03
C ALA A 114 0.11 -15.34 3.22
N THR A 115 -0.16 -15.70 4.47
CA THR A 115 -0.74 -16.99 4.83
C THR A 115 -2.16 -16.75 5.36
N SER A 116 -3.13 -17.49 4.84
CA SER A 116 -4.50 -17.43 5.36
C SER A 116 -4.60 -18.03 6.76
N TYR A 117 -5.72 -17.79 7.46
CA TYR A 117 -5.98 -18.42 8.77
C TYR A 117 -5.97 -19.96 8.74
N LYS A 118 -6.10 -20.57 7.55
CA LYS A 118 -6.01 -22.02 7.32
C LYS A 118 -4.58 -22.49 7.00
N GLY A 119 -3.58 -21.62 7.09
CA GLY A 119 -2.19 -21.97 6.78
C GLY A 119 -1.85 -21.98 5.28
N VAL A 120 -2.77 -21.59 4.40
CA VAL A 120 -2.54 -21.58 2.94
C VAL A 120 -1.78 -20.32 2.54
N LEU A 121 -0.58 -20.49 1.97
CA LEU A 121 0.24 -19.43 1.39
C LEU A 121 -0.38 -18.94 0.07
N PHE A 122 -0.38 -17.63 -0.15
CA PHE A 122 -0.84 -16.99 -1.38
C PHE A 122 -0.05 -15.72 -1.68
N ILE A 123 -0.08 -15.29 -2.94
CA ILE A 123 0.63 -14.09 -3.42
C ILE A 123 -0.24 -12.85 -3.16
N VAL A 124 0.35 -11.80 -2.61
CA VAL A 124 -0.36 -10.56 -2.27
C VAL A 124 -0.02 -9.45 -3.25
N SER A 125 1.24 -9.32 -3.67
CA SER A 125 1.64 -8.26 -4.60
C SER A 125 2.90 -8.62 -5.36
N ALA A 126 3.03 -8.04 -6.55
CA ALA A 126 4.17 -8.25 -7.44
C ALA A 126 4.39 -7.02 -8.34
N CYS A 127 5.44 -7.04 -9.14
CA CYS A 127 5.70 -6.06 -10.19
C CYS A 127 5.51 -6.72 -11.56
N LEU A 128 4.69 -6.12 -12.43
CA LEU A 128 4.46 -6.58 -13.79
C LEU A 128 5.72 -6.37 -14.66
N ALA A 129 6.03 -7.34 -15.53
CA ALA A 129 7.11 -7.22 -16.50
C ALA A 129 6.78 -6.23 -17.64
N GLN A 130 5.49 -6.10 -17.96
CA GLN A 130 4.96 -5.23 -19.02
C GLN A 130 3.56 -4.74 -18.68
N ASN A 131 3.12 -3.65 -19.33
CA ASN A 131 1.75 -3.19 -19.21
C ASN A 131 0.78 -4.31 -19.60
N ALA A 132 -0.35 -4.38 -18.91
CA ALA A 132 -1.30 -5.47 -19.05
C ALA A 132 -2.73 -4.95 -19.02
N THR A 133 -3.64 -5.66 -19.71
CA THR A 133 -5.08 -5.44 -19.54
C THR A 133 -5.60 -6.40 -18.48
N ILE A 134 -6.14 -5.84 -17.40
CA ILE A 134 -6.64 -6.59 -16.26
C ILE A 134 -8.16 -6.62 -16.30
N LYS A 135 -8.74 -7.81 -16.19
CA LYS A 135 -10.16 -8.01 -15.97
C LYS A 135 -10.46 -8.01 -14.46
N SER A 136 -11.44 -7.23 -14.05
CA SER A 136 -12.01 -7.26 -12.70
C SER A 136 -13.52 -7.17 -12.85
N GLY A 137 -14.26 -8.21 -12.45
CA GLY A 137 -15.68 -8.33 -12.83
C GLY A 137 -15.85 -8.18 -14.35
N ASP A 138 -16.72 -7.25 -14.76
CA ASP A 138 -16.99 -6.95 -16.17
C ASP A 138 -16.13 -5.81 -16.75
N VAL A 139 -15.26 -5.19 -15.96
CA VAL A 139 -14.41 -4.08 -16.44
C VAL A 139 -13.03 -4.56 -16.86
N GLN A 140 -12.50 -3.90 -17.89
CA GLN A 140 -11.12 -4.04 -18.34
C GLN A 140 -10.33 -2.79 -17.97
N ILE A 141 -9.15 -2.97 -17.38
CA ILE A 141 -8.33 -1.89 -16.83
C ILE A 141 -6.93 -1.98 -17.42
N ALA A 142 -6.46 -0.91 -18.02
CA ALA A 142 -5.10 -0.80 -18.53
C ALA A 142 -4.13 -0.56 -17.36
N ALA A 143 -3.42 -1.60 -16.93
CA ALA A 143 -2.46 -1.57 -15.85
C ALA A 143 -1.05 -1.27 -16.36
N LYS A 144 -0.35 -0.42 -15.61
CA LYS A 144 1.02 -0.02 -15.84
C LYS A 144 1.99 -0.96 -15.14
N ALA A 145 3.01 -1.42 -15.87
CA ALA A 145 4.21 -1.96 -15.25
C ALA A 145 5.11 -0.81 -14.77
N LEU A 146 5.39 -0.75 -13.47
CA LEU A 146 6.35 0.21 -12.91
C LEU A 146 7.79 -0.22 -13.15
N LYS A 147 8.03 -1.51 -13.37
CA LYS A 147 9.36 -2.11 -13.54
C LYS A 147 10.32 -1.78 -12.39
N SER A 148 9.81 -1.82 -11.16
CA SER A 148 10.59 -1.58 -9.95
C SER A 148 11.07 -2.91 -9.37
N GLU A 149 12.30 -2.93 -8.86
CA GLU A 149 12.81 -4.06 -8.10
C GLU A 149 12.10 -4.20 -6.75
N ASN A 150 11.70 -3.08 -6.13
CA ASN A 150 11.29 -3.05 -4.72
C ASN A 150 9.84 -2.64 -4.48
N ASP A 151 9.20 -2.01 -5.47
CA ASP A 151 7.81 -1.58 -5.40
C ASP A 151 6.88 -2.54 -6.12
N PHE A 152 5.62 -2.51 -5.72
CA PHE A 152 4.57 -3.32 -6.33
C PHE A 152 3.64 -2.44 -7.15
N ASP A 153 3.23 -2.93 -8.31
CA ASP A 153 2.29 -2.24 -9.20
C ASP A 153 0.94 -2.95 -9.34
N ILE A 154 0.81 -4.15 -8.77
CA ILE A 154 -0.42 -4.92 -8.71
C ILE A 154 -0.54 -5.69 -7.39
N ILE A 155 -1.76 -5.75 -6.87
CA ILE A 155 -2.09 -6.35 -5.57
C ILE A 155 -3.29 -7.29 -5.75
N PHE A 156 -3.24 -8.45 -5.10
CA PHE A 156 -4.22 -9.52 -5.17
C PHE A 156 -4.80 -9.82 -3.79
N ASN A 157 -6.05 -10.30 -3.76
CA ASN A 157 -6.58 -10.97 -2.59
C ASN A 157 -6.19 -12.46 -2.55
N LYS A 158 -6.62 -13.17 -1.51
CA LYS A 158 -6.36 -14.60 -1.33
C LYS A 158 -6.90 -15.53 -2.43
N ASN A 159 -7.86 -15.06 -3.22
CA ASN A 159 -8.43 -15.80 -4.34
C ASN A 159 -7.67 -15.53 -5.66
N GLY A 160 -6.65 -14.67 -5.63
CA GLY A 160 -5.92 -14.22 -6.83
C GLY A 160 -6.66 -13.13 -7.62
N GLU A 161 -7.71 -12.53 -7.06
CA GLU A 161 -8.42 -11.43 -7.71
C GLU A 161 -7.66 -10.11 -7.48
N VAL A 162 -7.54 -9.29 -8.52
CA VAL A 162 -6.86 -8.00 -8.42
C VAL A 162 -7.66 -7.03 -7.57
N THR A 163 -7.02 -6.47 -6.55
CA THR A 163 -7.60 -5.52 -5.60
C THR A 163 -7.02 -4.11 -5.72
N ALA A 164 -5.84 -3.97 -6.30
CA ALA A 164 -5.30 -2.68 -6.69
C ALA A 164 -4.25 -2.82 -7.78
N LEU A 165 -4.09 -1.75 -8.56
CA LEU A 165 -3.10 -1.67 -9.63
C LEU A 165 -2.70 -0.22 -9.89
N PHE A 166 -1.62 0.01 -10.65
CA PHE A 166 -1.31 1.32 -11.24
C PHE A 166 -1.94 1.47 -12.62
N LEU A 167 -2.58 2.61 -12.87
CA LEU A 167 -3.18 2.92 -14.17
C LEU A 167 -2.11 3.31 -15.19
N GLU A 168 -2.17 2.72 -16.39
CA GLU A 168 -1.34 3.12 -17.53
C GLU A 168 -1.79 4.46 -18.10
N LYS A 169 -3.11 4.61 -18.28
CA LYS A 169 -3.76 5.77 -18.89
C LYS A 169 -4.96 6.20 -18.04
N GLU A 170 -5.50 7.38 -18.33
CA GLU A 170 -6.75 7.82 -17.70
C GLU A 170 -7.83 6.75 -17.92
N ALA A 171 -8.52 6.39 -16.85
CA ALA A 171 -9.57 5.37 -16.87
C ALA A 171 -10.88 5.96 -16.34
N LYS A 172 -11.97 5.65 -17.02
CA LYS A 172 -13.31 6.14 -16.68
C LYS A 172 -14.15 4.99 -16.16
N PHE A 173 -14.80 5.19 -15.02
CA PHE A 173 -15.67 4.20 -14.41
C PHE A 173 -16.98 4.86 -14.02
N LYS A 174 -18.06 4.11 -14.22
CA LYS A 174 -19.37 4.46 -13.70
C LYS A 174 -19.50 3.88 -12.29
N ILE A 175 -19.73 4.74 -11.31
CA ILE A 175 -19.91 4.36 -9.90
C ILE A 175 -21.28 4.87 -9.47
N GLY A 176 -22.20 3.93 -9.23
CA GLY A 176 -23.63 4.24 -9.18
C GLY A 176 -24.10 4.85 -10.50
N ASN A 177 -24.63 6.07 -10.45
CA ASN A 177 -25.13 6.80 -11.62
C ASN A 177 -24.17 7.92 -12.11
N LYS A 178 -22.94 7.95 -11.60
CA LYS A 178 -21.98 9.03 -11.87
C LYS A 178 -20.72 8.46 -12.53
N ASP A 179 -20.18 9.21 -13.49
CA ASP A 179 -18.91 8.88 -14.13
C ASP A 179 -17.75 9.56 -13.42
N PHE A 180 -16.71 8.79 -13.13
CA PHE A 180 -15.47 9.28 -12.54
C PHE A 180 -14.31 8.94 -13.48
N SER A 181 -13.45 9.93 -13.71
CA SER A 181 -12.20 9.76 -14.44
C SER A 181 -11.04 9.74 -13.45
N PHE A 182 -10.17 8.75 -13.55
CA PHE A 182 -9.04 8.54 -12.66
C PHE A 182 -7.71 8.77 -13.38
N ALA A 183 -6.77 9.39 -12.68
CA ALA A 183 -5.53 9.88 -13.25
C ALA A 183 -4.64 8.74 -13.77
N PRO A 184 -3.96 8.91 -14.93
CA PRO A 184 -2.92 7.99 -15.34
C PRO A 184 -1.77 7.97 -14.32
N ASN A 185 -1.00 6.89 -14.30
CA ASN A 185 0.15 6.70 -13.41
C ASN A 185 -0.21 6.79 -11.91
N SER A 186 -1.44 6.49 -11.55
CA SER A 186 -1.92 6.49 -10.17
C SER A 186 -2.41 5.11 -9.75
N LYS A 187 -2.36 4.85 -8.45
CA LYS A 187 -2.93 3.63 -7.88
C LYS A 187 -4.47 3.72 -7.91
N LEU A 188 -5.10 2.68 -8.41
CA LEU A 188 -6.54 2.45 -8.38
C LEU A 188 -6.79 1.18 -7.55
N SER A 189 -7.68 1.27 -6.57
CA SER A 189 -8.17 0.10 -5.84
C SER A 189 -9.51 -0.33 -6.44
N VAL A 190 -9.66 -1.63 -6.69
CA VAL A 190 -10.84 -2.24 -7.29
C VAL A 190 -11.23 -3.49 -6.51
N ASP A 191 -12.46 -3.92 -6.65
CA ASP A 191 -12.97 -5.13 -6.01
C ASP A 191 -14.13 -5.67 -6.84
N ASN A 192 -13.92 -6.82 -7.47
CA ASN A 192 -14.86 -7.47 -8.39
C ASN A 192 -15.52 -6.47 -9.38
N GLY A 193 -14.69 -5.68 -10.05
CA GLY A 193 -15.10 -4.66 -11.02
C GLY A 193 -15.65 -3.35 -10.45
N SER A 194 -15.84 -3.25 -9.14
CA SER A 194 -16.20 -2.01 -8.46
C SER A 194 -14.95 -1.22 -8.08
N VAL A 195 -14.88 0.06 -8.43
CA VAL A 195 -13.81 0.94 -7.94
C VAL A 195 -14.02 1.25 -6.47
N ARG A 196 -12.97 1.08 -5.65
CA ARG A 196 -12.96 1.36 -4.22
C ARG A 196 -12.25 2.66 -3.89
N SER A 197 -11.18 2.99 -4.60
CA SER A 197 -10.50 4.27 -4.42
C SER A 197 -9.56 4.59 -5.57
N GLY A 198 -9.20 5.87 -5.70
CA GLY A 198 -8.17 6.30 -6.64
C GLY A 198 -7.94 7.80 -6.60
N ILE A 199 -7.09 8.28 -7.51
CA ILE A 199 -6.84 9.71 -7.70
C ILE A 199 -7.66 10.18 -8.90
N LEU A 200 -8.50 11.19 -8.71
CA LEU A 200 -9.27 11.79 -9.80
C LEU A 200 -8.34 12.39 -10.87
N ALA A 201 -8.72 12.28 -12.14
CA ALA A 201 -7.94 12.79 -13.27
C ALA A 201 -7.75 14.30 -13.25
N LYS A 202 -8.71 15.04 -12.67
CA LYS A 202 -8.68 16.49 -12.53
C LYS A 202 -9.39 16.93 -11.25
N THR A 203 -9.00 18.08 -10.72
CA THR A 203 -9.74 18.71 -9.63
C THR A 203 -11.14 19.07 -10.12
N GLN A 204 -12.17 18.67 -9.38
CA GLN A 204 -13.56 18.88 -9.78
C GLN A 204 -14.49 18.99 -8.59
N LEU A 205 -15.61 19.68 -8.79
CA LEU A 205 -16.70 19.75 -7.83
C LEU A 205 -17.48 18.43 -7.86
N VAL A 206 -17.44 17.69 -6.77
CA VAL A 206 -18.14 16.40 -6.62
C VAL A 206 -19.38 16.61 -5.77
N ASN A 207 -20.51 16.09 -6.25
CA ASN A 207 -21.73 15.95 -5.46
C ASN A 207 -21.64 14.68 -4.60
N VAL A 208 -21.20 14.84 -3.36
CA VAL A 208 -20.96 13.78 -2.39
C VAL A 208 -22.27 13.33 -1.77
N ASN A 209 -22.65 12.09 -2.08
CA ASN A 209 -23.84 11.41 -1.57
C ASN A 209 -25.14 12.23 -1.70
N ASP A 210 -25.20 13.16 -2.65
CA ASP A 210 -26.30 14.09 -2.90
C ASP A 210 -26.61 15.04 -1.72
N LEU A 211 -25.65 15.18 -0.79
CA LEU A 211 -25.74 16.01 0.41
C LEU A 211 -24.79 17.21 0.37
N TYR A 212 -23.60 17.04 -0.23
CA TYR A 212 -22.55 18.04 -0.19
C TYR A 212 -21.94 18.27 -1.56
N LYS A 213 -21.53 19.52 -1.83
CA LYS A 213 -20.70 19.85 -2.99
C LYS A 213 -19.30 20.20 -2.49
N ILE A 214 -18.32 19.40 -2.87
CA ILE A 214 -16.92 19.53 -2.42
C ILE A 214 -16.00 19.52 -3.62
N ASN A 215 -15.10 20.49 -3.72
CA ASN A 215 -13.98 20.49 -4.66
C ASN A 215 -12.98 19.43 -4.22
N VAL A 216 -12.97 18.31 -4.93
CA VAL A 216 -12.08 17.18 -4.66
C VAL A 216 -10.85 17.33 -5.55
N LYS A 217 -9.68 17.18 -4.94
CA LYS A 217 -8.41 17.27 -5.65
C LYS A 217 -8.33 16.15 -6.69
N GLY A 218 -7.88 16.50 -7.88
CA GLY A 218 -7.38 15.53 -8.84
C GLY A 218 -5.93 15.83 -9.16
N GLU A 219 -5.39 15.01 -10.06
CA GLU A 219 -3.97 14.97 -10.41
C GLU A 219 -3.09 14.67 -9.17
N LYS A 220 -1.82 14.36 -9.42
CA LYS A 220 -0.79 13.93 -8.44
C LYS A 220 -1.15 14.21 -6.97
N ASN A 221 -1.44 13.14 -6.24
CA ASN A 221 -1.57 13.16 -4.79
C ASN A 221 -0.78 11.98 -4.22
N PHE A 222 -0.35 12.09 -2.96
CA PHE A 222 0.41 11.02 -2.30
C PHE A 222 -0.46 9.78 -2.02
N ALA A 223 -1.78 9.95 -2.00
CA ALA A 223 -2.78 8.92 -1.74
C ALA A 223 -4.07 9.19 -2.52
N SER A 224 -5.02 8.26 -2.47
CA SER A 224 -6.33 8.36 -3.12
C SER A 224 -7.02 9.68 -2.76
N THR A 225 -7.60 10.35 -3.76
CA THR A 225 -8.36 11.60 -3.53
C THR A 225 -9.84 11.35 -3.34
N ILE A 226 -10.32 10.15 -3.68
CA ILE A 226 -11.70 9.73 -3.48
C ILE A 226 -11.75 8.24 -3.13
N GLU A 227 -12.64 7.89 -2.21
CA GLU A 227 -12.91 6.51 -1.82
C GLU A 227 -14.41 6.23 -1.79
N PHE A 228 -14.75 4.98 -2.07
CA PHE A 228 -16.12 4.47 -2.13
C PHE A 228 -16.28 3.25 -1.24
N ASP A 229 -17.43 3.14 -0.60
CA ASP A 229 -17.80 1.93 0.13
C ASP A 229 -18.27 0.80 -0.80
N TYR A 230 -18.68 -0.32 -0.20
CA TYR A 230 -19.17 -1.50 -0.93
C TYR A 230 -20.42 -1.23 -1.78
N SER A 231 -21.22 -0.22 -1.41
CA SER A 231 -22.43 0.21 -2.12
C SER A 231 -22.16 1.27 -3.20
N GLY A 232 -20.92 1.74 -3.33
CA GLY A 232 -20.54 2.80 -4.26
C GLY A 232 -20.82 4.22 -3.76
N ARG A 233 -21.15 4.40 -2.47
CA ARG A 233 -21.24 5.73 -1.85
C ARG A 233 -19.86 6.25 -1.54
N ILE A 234 -19.69 7.57 -1.61
CA ILE A 234 -18.42 8.20 -1.31
C ILE A 234 -18.20 8.15 0.21
N SER A 235 -17.14 7.49 0.64
CA SER A 235 -16.76 7.31 2.04
C SER A 235 -15.67 8.29 2.49
N MET A 236 -14.84 8.76 1.56
CA MET A 236 -13.82 9.76 1.84
C MET A 236 -13.50 10.58 0.59
N VAL A 237 -13.17 11.87 0.79
CA VAL A 237 -12.60 12.73 -0.25
C VAL A 237 -11.43 13.54 0.30
N TYR A 238 -10.44 13.81 -0.54
CA TYR A 238 -9.41 14.81 -0.30
C TYR A 238 -9.86 16.14 -0.89
N CYS A 239 -10.32 17.05 -0.02
CA CYS A 239 -10.82 18.34 -0.46
C CYS A 239 -9.67 19.31 -0.72
N THR A 240 -9.84 20.19 -1.70
CA THR A 240 -8.88 21.26 -2.02
C THR A 240 -9.61 22.57 -2.32
N GLY A 241 -8.91 23.69 -2.15
CA GLY A 241 -9.52 25.02 -2.22
C GLY A 241 -10.56 25.27 -1.13
N LEU A 242 -11.25 26.41 -1.23
CA LEU A 242 -12.28 26.79 -0.26
C LEU A 242 -13.53 25.94 -0.45
N ASN A 243 -13.89 25.22 0.60
CA ASN A 243 -15.11 24.42 0.66
C ASN A 243 -15.91 24.82 1.90
N THR A 244 -17.19 25.09 1.72
CA THR A 244 -18.13 25.32 2.81
C THR A 244 -19.26 24.31 2.71
N ILE A 245 -19.52 23.60 3.80
CA ILE A 245 -20.63 22.65 3.89
C ILE A 245 -21.64 23.13 4.93
N LYS A 246 -22.91 22.74 4.76
CA LYS A 246 -23.97 23.02 5.72
C LYS A 246 -24.30 21.77 6.52
N VAL A 247 -24.15 21.85 7.84
CA VAL A 247 -24.28 20.70 8.75
C VAL A 247 -24.98 21.16 10.03
N GLY A 248 -26.10 20.53 10.40
CA GLY A 248 -26.90 20.96 11.57
C GLY A 248 -27.34 22.43 11.51
N GLY A 249 -27.59 22.97 10.30
CA GLY A 249 -27.90 24.38 10.08
C GLY A 249 -26.71 25.34 10.10
N GLN A 250 -25.50 24.85 10.40
CA GLN A 250 -24.28 25.66 10.50
C GLN A 250 -23.46 25.57 9.21
N ASN A 251 -22.87 26.68 8.78
CA ASN A 251 -21.90 26.69 7.69
C ASN A 251 -20.51 26.39 8.26
N ILE A 252 -19.85 25.37 7.74
CA ILE A 252 -18.53 24.93 8.17
C ILE A 252 -17.57 25.07 7.00
N SER A 253 -16.55 25.92 7.16
CA SER A 253 -15.44 26.00 6.21
C SER A 253 -14.47 24.87 6.47
N LEU A 254 -14.24 24.02 5.48
CA LEU A 254 -13.34 22.88 5.56
C LEU A 254 -11.89 23.33 5.40
N LYS A 255 -10.98 22.67 6.11
CA LYS A 255 -9.54 22.85 5.93
C LYS A 255 -9.14 22.37 4.55
N GLN A 256 -8.49 23.25 3.79
CA GLN A 256 -7.99 22.93 2.47
C GLN A 256 -6.93 21.82 2.54
N ASP A 257 -6.81 21.06 1.46
CA ASP A 257 -5.81 19.99 1.30
C ASP A 257 -5.87 18.99 2.46
N ASN A 258 -7.09 18.56 2.77
CA ASN A 258 -7.35 17.63 3.85
C ASN A 258 -8.49 16.65 3.54
N TYR A 259 -8.50 15.53 4.26
CA TYR A 259 -9.52 14.51 4.12
C TYR A 259 -10.81 14.89 4.86
N VAL A 260 -11.92 14.51 4.24
CA VAL A 260 -13.27 14.53 4.79
C VAL A 260 -13.82 13.13 4.66
N SER A 261 -14.32 12.56 5.74
CA SER A 261 -14.91 11.22 5.75
C SER A 261 -16.42 11.29 5.95
N PHE A 262 -17.10 10.27 5.42
CA PHE A 262 -18.54 10.14 5.43
C PHE A 262 -18.93 8.78 6.01
N ASP A 263 -20.04 8.76 6.73
CA ASP A 263 -20.65 7.54 7.22
C ASP A 263 -21.27 6.75 6.07
N SER A 264 -20.95 5.46 5.94
CA SER A 264 -21.42 4.63 4.82
C SER A 264 -22.94 4.42 4.85
N ALA A 265 -23.53 4.30 6.03
CA ALA A 265 -24.95 4.03 6.20
C ALA A 265 -25.82 5.24 5.84
N THR A 266 -25.39 6.45 6.19
CA THR A 266 -26.18 7.68 6.02
C THR A 266 -25.68 8.58 4.89
N GLY A 267 -24.43 8.42 4.45
CA GLY A 267 -23.75 9.31 3.51
C GLY A 267 -23.37 10.68 4.08
N LYS A 268 -23.73 10.96 5.34
CA LYS A 268 -23.46 12.22 6.03
C LYS A 268 -22.00 12.30 6.44
N ILE A 269 -21.51 13.51 6.62
CA ILE A 269 -20.17 13.75 7.14
C ILE A 269 -19.99 13.09 8.51
N LYS A 270 -18.87 12.40 8.69
CA LYS A 270 -18.45 11.74 9.94
C LYS A 270 -17.31 12.50 10.60
N PHE A 271 -16.37 12.99 9.78
CA PHE A 271 -15.21 13.72 10.26
C PHE A 271 -14.65 14.68 9.21
N ALA A 272 -14.20 15.85 9.66
CA ALA A 272 -13.43 16.82 8.87
C ALA A 272 -12.57 17.71 9.76
N TYR A 273 -11.63 18.43 9.16
CA TYR A 273 -10.90 19.50 9.82
C TYR A 273 -11.50 20.87 9.51
N LEU A 274 -11.59 21.72 10.54
CA LEU A 274 -12.05 23.09 10.42
C LEU A 274 -10.99 23.96 9.74
N GLY A 275 -11.37 24.70 8.70
CA GLY A 275 -10.46 25.55 7.92
C GLY A 275 -10.23 26.92 8.53
N MET A 276 -11.18 27.44 9.31
CA MET A 276 -11.09 28.76 9.91
C MET A 276 -11.74 28.82 11.29
N LYS A 277 -11.19 29.66 12.18
CA LYS A 277 -11.74 29.88 13.51
C LYS A 277 -13.21 30.28 13.43
N SER A 278 -14.07 29.56 14.15
CA SER A 278 -15.53 29.69 14.03
C SER A 278 -16.24 29.50 15.37
N GLN A 279 -17.43 30.09 15.52
CA GLN A 279 -18.36 29.81 16.61
C GLN A 279 -19.27 28.66 16.17
N LEU A 280 -19.15 27.50 16.82
CA LEU A 280 -19.86 26.28 16.44
C LEU A 280 -20.61 25.70 17.63
N LYS A 281 -21.81 25.16 17.39
CA LYS A 281 -22.55 24.35 18.35
C LYS A 281 -21.95 22.96 18.41
N VAL A 282 -21.18 22.69 19.46
CA VAL A 282 -20.51 21.41 19.74
C VAL A 282 -21.14 20.79 20.97
N ASP A 283 -21.72 19.61 20.80
CA ASP A 283 -22.47 18.89 21.83
C ASP A 283 -23.53 19.80 22.49
N GLY A 284 -24.35 20.42 21.64
CA GLY A 284 -25.42 21.32 22.09
C GLY A 284 -24.99 22.71 22.53
N LYS A 285 -23.70 22.98 22.76
CA LYS A 285 -23.19 24.24 23.32
C LYS A 285 -22.38 25.04 22.30
N MET A 286 -22.58 26.35 22.26
CA MET A 286 -21.74 27.23 21.43
C MET A 286 -20.31 27.26 21.99
N LYS A 287 -19.32 27.00 21.12
CA LYS A 287 -17.89 27.05 21.43
C LYS A 287 -17.15 27.76 20.32
N THR A 288 -16.15 28.54 20.70
CA THR A 288 -15.12 28.99 19.76
C THR A 288 -14.19 27.83 19.46
N VAL A 289 -14.07 27.46 18.18
CA VAL A 289 -13.17 26.40 17.72
C VAL A 289 -12.14 27.03 16.80
N ASP A 290 -10.85 26.84 17.11
CA ASP A 290 -9.76 27.34 16.29
C ASP A 290 -9.57 26.53 14.99
N ALA A 291 -8.93 27.15 14.00
CA ALA A 291 -8.63 26.49 12.73
C ALA A 291 -7.72 25.26 12.94
N GLY A 292 -7.86 24.27 12.06
CA GLY A 292 -7.08 23.03 12.10
C GLY A 292 -7.60 21.98 13.07
N LYS A 293 -8.63 22.28 13.86
CA LYS A 293 -9.26 21.31 14.77
C LYS A 293 -10.09 20.28 14.02
N GLN A 294 -10.00 19.04 14.48
CA GLN A 294 -10.78 17.91 14.01
C GLN A 294 -12.20 18.02 14.58
N LEU A 295 -13.20 17.98 13.70
CA LEU A 295 -14.62 17.91 14.02
C LEU A 295 -15.12 16.48 13.81
N GLU A 296 -15.86 15.95 14.78
CA GLU A 296 -16.57 14.67 14.66
C GLU A 296 -18.07 14.91 14.74
N PHE A 297 -18.82 14.14 13.95
CA PHE A 297 -20.26 14.31 13.78
C PHE A 297 -21.01 13.05 14.17
N ASP A 298 -22.19 13.22 14.77
CA ASP A 298 -23.14 12.12 14.98
C ASP A 298 -23.89 11.76 13.69
N SER A 299 -24.73 10.72 13.74
CA SER A 299 -25.57 10.27 12.61
C SER A 299 -26.64 11.29 12.19
N ASN A 300 -26.91 12.30 13.02
CA ASN A 300 -27.80 13.41 12.69
C ASN A 300 -27.06 14.54 11.98
N GLY A 301 -25.73 14.55 12.03
CA GLY A 301 -24.89 15.63 11.51
C GLY A 301 -24.73 16.76 12.53
N ASN A 302 -24.78 16.49 13.84
CA ASN A 302 -24.39 17.45 14.86
C ASN A 302 -22.92 17.26 15.21
N ILE A 303 -22.21 18.35 15.47
CA ILE A 303 -20.82 18.28 15.93
C ILE A 303 -20.83 17.82 17.40
N ILE A 304 -20.17 16.69 17.69
CA ILE A 304 -20.06 16.13 19.04
C ILE A 304 -18.68 16.35 19.65
N VAL A 305 -17.64 16.48 18.83
CA VAL A 305 -16.26 16.69 19.28
C VAL A 305 -15.58 17.74 18.40
N ALA A 306 -14.74 18.57 19.03
CA ALA A 306 -13.80 19.47 18.37
C ALA A 306 -12.44 19.38 19.10
N LYS A 307 -11.42 18.75 18.48
CA LYS A 307 -10.12 18.45 19.12
C LYS A 307 -8.91 18.86 18.28
#